data_AF-A0AAV4F2R3-F1
#
_entry.id   AF-A0AAV4F2R3-F1
#
_cell.length_a   1.000
_cell.length_b   1.000
_cell.length_c   1.000
_cell.angle_alpha   90.00
_cell.angle_beta   90.00
_cell.angle_gamma   90.00
#
_symmetry.space_group_name_H-M   'P 1'
#
loop_
_entity.id
_entity.type
_entity.pdbx_description
1 polymer ?
#
loop_
_entity_poly.entity_id
_entity_poly.type
_entity_poly.pdbx_seq_one_letter_code
_entity_poly.pdbx_strand_id
1 'polypeptide(L)'
;MDNAKKLKIAKKEIMHTCIDQKINDIASKKRTAQGGCIKSKDGKILMQTSDILERWSEYIQEIFYDERGHQPENRKPIEGPPILKAEVEKTIKDEKW
;
A
#
# COMPACT_ATOMS: atom_id res chain seq x y z
N MET A 1 56.15 21.72 -11.97
CA MET A 1 55.07 21.19 -11.10
C MET A 1 55.31 19.71 -10.87
N ASP A 2 55.67 19.33 -9.64
CA ASP A 2 56.10 17.97 -9.29
C ASP A 2 55.06 16.89 -9.60
N ASN A 3 55.49 15.84 -10.30
CA ASN A 3 54.69 14.67 -10.63
C ASN A 3 54.05 14.02 -9.38
N ALA A 4 54.75 14.11 -8.25
CA ALA A 4 54.27 13.64 -6.95
C ALA A 4 53.03 14.42 -6.43
N LYS A 5 52.90 15.71 -6.75
CA LYS A 5 51.74 16.53 -6.34
C LYS A 5 50.51 16.15 -7.17
N LYS A 6 50.67 15.91 -8.47
CA LYS A 6 49.59 15.44 -9.36
C LYS A 6 49.05 14.08 -8.94
N LEU A 7 49.94 13.14 -8.58
CA LEU A 7 49.54 11.81 -8.13
C LEU A 7 48.74 11.82 -6.81
N LYS A 8 49.07 12.74 -5.89
CA LYS A 8 48.34 12.90 -4.63
C LYS A 8 46.93 13.46 -4.84
N ILE A 9 46.77 14.40 -5.78
CA ILE A 9 45.46 14.99 -6.13
C ILE A 9 44.57 13.93 -6.77
N ALA A 10 45.07 13.21 -7.77
CA ALA A 10 44.31 12.14 -8.43
C ALA A 10 43.88 11.03 -7.44
N LYS A 11 44.78 10.62 -6.52
CA LYS A 11 44.43 9.66 -5.47
C LYS A 11 43.34 10.17 -4.52
N LYS A 12 43.33 11.48 -4.23
CA LYS A 12 42.31 12.12 -3.38
C LYS A 12 40.94 12.17 -4.08
N GLU A 13 40.91 12.47 -5.38
CA GLU A 13 39.70 12.49 -6.20
C GLU A 13 39.08 11.09 -6.36
N ILE A 14 39.91 10.06 -6.60
CA ILE A 14 39.49 8.65 -6.66
C ILE A 14 38.94 8.17 -5.31
N MET A 15 39.56 8.58 -4.21
CA MET A 15 39.09 8.24 -2.87
C MET A 15 37.75 8.91 -2.57
N HIS A 16 37.57 10.19 -2.95
CA HIS A 16 36.32 10.92 -2.76
C HIS A 16 35.17 10.27 -3.50
N THR A 17 35.36 9.93 -4.78
CA THR A 17 34.36 9.24 -5.60
C THR A 17 34.00 7.85 -5.04
N CYS A 18 34.98 7.08 -4.55
CA CYS A 18 34.72 5.78 -3.92
C CYS A 18 33.92 5.92 -2.61
N ILE A 19 34.21 6.96 -1.82
CA ILE A 19 33.46 7.28 -0.59
C ILE A 19 32.04 7.70 -0.95
N ASP A 20 31.84 8.54 -1.96
CA ASP A 20 30.51 8.94 -2.44
C ASP A 20 29.70 7.72 -2.92
N GLN A 21 30.35 6.77 -3.60
CA GLN A 21 29.74 5.49 -4.00
C GLN A 21 29.28 4.70 -2.78
N LYS A 22 30.15 4.51 -1.78
CA LYS A 22 29.83 3.81 -0.53
C LYS A 22 28.73 4.50 0.27
N ILE A 23 28.76 5.83 0.34
CA ILE A 23 27.71 6.61 0.99
C ILE A 23 26.39 6.38 0.28
N ASN A 24 26.35 6.37 -1.05
CA ASN A 24 25.12 6.09 -1.80
C ASN A 24 24.63 4.63 -1.63
N ASP A 25 25.54 3.67 -1.56
CA ASP A 25 25.22 2.26 -1.31
C ASP A 25 24.65 2.05 0.11
N ILE A 26 25.27 2.66 1.12
CA ILE A 26 24.86 2.58 2.52
C ILE A 26 23.57 3.38 2.77
N ALA A 27 23.49 4.60 2.20
CA ALA A 27 22.33 5.48 2.37
C ALA A 27 21.07 4.94 1.69
N SER A 28 21.13 3.81 0.98
CA SER A 28 19.97 3.11 0.42
C SER A 28 19.06 4.04 -0.37
N LYS A 29 19.61 5.06 -1.06
CA LYS A 29 18.88 5.92 -2.01
C LYS A 29 18.51 5.19 -3.30
N LYS A 30 18.48 3.84 -3.29
CA LYS A 30 17.64 3.12 -4.23
C LYS A 30 16.23 3.58 -3.92
N ARG A 31 15.63 4.33 -4.84
CA ARG A 31 14.20 4.69 -4.80
C ARG A 31 13.45 3.39 -4.50
N THR A 32 13.10 3.19 -3.24
CA THR A 32 12.23 2.10 -2.84
C THR A 32 10.97 2.42 -3.60
N ALA A 33 10.55 1.51 -4.49
CA ALA A 33 9.24 1.64 -5.13
C ALA A 33 8.26 1.99 -4.00
N GLN A 34 7.36 2.96 -4.23
CA GLN A 34 6.31 3.32 -3.28
C GLN A 34 5.34 2.13 -3.11
N GLY A 35 5.81 0.99 -2.63
CA GLY A 35 5.00 -0.03 -2.02
C GLY A 35 4.65 0.49 -0.64
N GLY A 36 3.35 0.59 -0.35
CA GLY A 36 2.91 0.73 1.03
C GLY A 36 3.42 -0.42 1.89
N CYS A 37 3.27 -0.33 3.20
CA CYS A 37 3.54 -1.47 4.06
C CYS A 37 2.22 -2.21 4.35
N ILE A 38 2.27 -3.53 4.38
CA ILE A 38 1.13 -4.36 4.82
C ILE A 38 1.58 -5.33 5.91
N LYS A 39 0.61 -5.81 6.69
CA LYS A 39 0.88 -6.73 7.79
C LYS A 39 0.78 -8.18 7.29
N SER A 40 1.79 -8.99 7.60
CA SER A 40 1.76 -10.44 7.40
C SER A 40 0.73 -11.10 8.30
N LYS A 41 0.43 -12.37 8.06
CA LYS A 41 -0.47 -13.17 8.91
C LYS A 41 0.01 -13.23 10.36
N ASP A 42 1.32 -13.31 10.57
CA ASP A 42 1.96 -13.34 11.91
C ASP A 42 2.13 -11.95 12.54
N GLY A 43 1.59 -10.90 11.92
CA GLY A 43 1.64 -9.55 12.46
C GLY A 43 2.90 -8.75 12.13
N LYS A 44 3.85 -9.30 11.36
CA LYS A 44 5.06 -8.61 10.91
C LYS A 44 4.73 -7.60 9.82
N ILE A 45 5.42 -6.46 9.80
CA ILE A 45 5.25 -5.45 8.73
C ILE A 45 6.13 -5.84 7.53
N LEU A 46 5.50 -6.00 6.37
CA LEU A 46 6.13 -6.28 5.07
C LEU A 46 6.31 -4.96 4.32
N MET A 47 7.51 -4.75 3.78
CA MET A 47 7.88 -3.55 3.02
C MET A 47 8.46 -3.87 1.64
N GLN A 48 8.91 -5.10 1.42
CA GLN A 48 9.42 -5.52 0.12
C GLN A 48 8.26 -5.83 -0.82
N THR A 49 8.33 -5.33 -2.05
CA THR A 49 7.26 -5.54 -3.05
C THR A 49 6.98 -7.02 -3.29
N SER A 50 8.00 -7.88 -3.29
CA SER A 50 7.83 -9.34 -3.42
C SER A 50 6.92 -9.90 -2.34
N ASP A 51 7.22 -9.57 -1.08
CA ASP A 51 6.54 -10.09 0.09
C ASP A 51 5.11 -9.54 0.16
N ILE A 52 4.92 -8.30 -0.30
CA ILE A 52 3.60 -7.68 -0.42
C ILE A 52 2.74 -8.41 -1.45
N LEU A 53 3.30 -8.72 -2.63
CA LEU A 53 2.59 -9.45 -3.70
C LEU A 53 2.24 -10.87 -3.26
N GLU A 54 3.15 -11.55 -2.56
CA GLU A 54 2.90 -12.87 -1.98
C GLU A 54 1.74 -12.82 -0.98
N ARG A 55 1.76 -11.86 -0.05
CA ARG A 55 0.68 -11.68 0.93
C ARG A 55 -0.67 -11.33 0.27
N TRP A 56 -0.67 -10.60 -0.84
CA TRP A 56 -1.89 -10.37 -1.64
C TRP A 56 -2.41 -11.66 -2.28
N SER A 57 -1.51 -12.50 -2.82
CA SER A 57 -1.87 -13.80 -3.37
C SER A 57 -2.51 -14.71 -2.31
N GLU A 58 -1.90 -14.79 -1.13
CA GLU A 58 -2.46 -15.52 0.02
C GLU A 58 -3.85 -15.02 0.40
N TYR A 59 -4.02 -13.69 0.54
CA TYR A 59 -5.29 -13.09 0.90
C TYR A 59 -6.40 -13.38 -0.10
N ILE A 60 -6.07 -13.32 -1.40
CA ILE A 60 -7.00 -13.65 -2.47
C ILE A 60 -7.40 -15.13 -2.36
N GLN A 61 -6.43 -16.05 -2.21
CA GLN A 61 -6.73 -17.46 -2.03
C GLN A 61 -7.62 -17.69 -0.80
N GLU A 62 -7.32 -17.07 0.34
CA GLU A 62 -8.15 -17.17 1.54
C GLU A 62 -9.60 -16.72 1.29
N ILE A 63 -9.83 -15.66 0.52
CA ILE A 63 -11.19 -15.20 0.15
C ILE A 63 -11.88 -16.15 -0.82
N PHE A 64 -11.17 -16.64 -1.83
CA PHE A 64 -11.78 -17.47 -2.88
C PHE A 64 -12.06 -18.90 -2.41
N TYR A 65 -11.27 -19.40 -1.48
CA TYR A 65 -11.53 -20.65 -0.76
C TYR A 65 -12.31 -20.44 0.54
N ASP A 66 -12.77 -19.21 0.80
CA ASP A 66 -13.68 -18.92 1.92
C ASP A 66 -15.03 -19.54 1.61
N GLU A 67 -15.26 -20.76 2.12
CA GLU A 67 -16.58 -21.32 2.29
C GLU A 67 -17.31 -20.56 3.40
N ARG A 68 -17.55 -19.26 3.20
CA ARG A 68 -18.54 -18.54 4.00
C ARG A 68 -19.80 -19.37 3.89
N GLY A 69 -20.22 -19.92 5.03
CA GLY A 69 -21.29 -20.91 5.11
C GLY A 69 -22.62 -20.40 4.57
N HIS A 70 -23.69 -21.11 4.87
CA HIS A 70 -25.03 -20.83 4.36
C HIS A 70 -25.32 -19.32 4.34
N GLN A 71 -25.59 -18.78 3.14
CA GLN A 71 -26.05 -17.41 2.94
C GLN A 71 -27.13 -17.14 3.99
N PRO A 72 -27.06 -16.05 4.77
CA PRO A 72 -28.10 -15.78 5.76
C PRO A 72 -29.44 -15.89 5.04
N GLU A 73 -30.36 -16.69 5.59
CA GLU A 73 -31.69 -16.80 5.00
C GLU A 73 -32.18 -15.39 4.74
N ASN A 74 -32.53 -15.10 3.49
CA ASN A 74 -33.12 -13.82 3.12
C ASN A 74 -34.31 -13.65 4.06
N ARG A 75 -34.16 -12.82 5.10
CA ARG A 75 -35.24 -12.56 6.04
C ARG A 75 -36.41 -12.14 5.19
N LYS A 76 -37.57 -12.78 5.40
CA LYS A 76 -38.81 -12.38 4.74
C LYS A 76 -38.91 -10.85 4.84
N PRO A 77 -39.35 -10.15 3.79
CA PRO A 77 -39.54 -8.70 3.85
C PRO A 77 -40.29 -8.39 5.14
N ILE A 78 -39.63 -7.68 6.05
CA ILE A 78 -40.32 -7.18 7.23
C ILE A 78 -41.30 -6.18 6.64
N GLU A 79 -42.58 -6.48 6.74
CA GLU A 79 -43.63 -5.60 6.26
C GLU A 79 -43.57 -4.34 7.12
N GLY A 80 -42.93 -3.31 6.57
CA GLY A 80 -42.85 -1.99 7.17
C GLY A 80 -44.22 -1.31 7.08
N PRO A 81 -44.41 -0.19 7.79
CA PRO A 81 -45.58 0.65 7.61
C PRO A 81 -45.78 0.98 6.11
N PRO A 82 -47.02 1.05 5.63
CA PRO A 82 -47.29 1.42 4.25
C PRO A 82 -46.74 2.82 3.99
N ILE A 83 -45.96 2.98 2.92
CA ILE A 83 -45.47 4.28 2.48
C ILE A 83 -46.68 5.09 1.99
N LEU A 84 -47.02 6.19 2.67
CA LEU A 84 -48.18 6.99 2.31
C LEU A 84 -47.80 8.01 1.23
N LYS A 85 -48.70 8.20 0.26
CA LYS A 85 -48.55 9.23 -0.78
C LYS A 85 -48.28 10.63 -0.21
N ALA A 86 -48.93 10.98 0.90
CA ALA A 86 -48.75 12.25 1.57
C ALA A 86 -47.34 12.45 2.15
N GLU A 87 -46.71 11.38 2.64
CA GLU A 87 -45.33 11.43 3.15
C GLU A 87 -44.35 11.70 2.00
N VAL A 88 -44.52 10.98 0.89
CA VAL A 88 -43.68 11.14 -0.32
C VAL A 88 -43.83 12.55 -0.90
N GLU A 89 -45.05 13.05 -1.04
CA GLU A 89 -45.30 14.41 -1.55
C GLU A 89 -44.71 15.49 -0.63
N LYS A 90 -44.75 15.28 0.69
CA LYS A 90 -44.15 16.20 1.65
C LYS A 90 -42.62 16.21 1.48
N THR A 91 -41.98 15.05 1.45
CA THR A 91 -40.52 14.95 1.28
C THR A 91 -40.05 15.60 -0.03
N ILE A 92 -40.76 15.38 -1.14
CA ILE A 92 -40.42 16.00 -2.43
C ILE A 92 -40.55 17.54 -2.39
N LYS A 93 -41.52 18.08 -1.64
CA LYS A 93 -41.68 19.53 -1.47
C LYS A 93 -40.65 20.12 -0.51
N ASP A 94 -40.28 19.37 0.52
CA ASP A 94 -39.30 19.77 1.54
C ASP A 94 -37.86 19.63 1.03
N GLU A 95 -37.59 18.75 0.05
CA GLU A 95 -36.33 18.71 -0.70
C GLU A 95 -36.18 19.97 -1.55
N LYS A 96 -35.59 21.00 -0.95
CA LYS A 96 -35.01 22.13 -1.66
C LYS A 96 -33.67 21.72 -2.26
N TRP A 97 -33.64 21.62 -3.58
CA TRP A 97 -32.39 21.67 -4.36
C TRP A 97 -31.91 23.11 -4.51
#